data_AF-A0A8U0SW48-F1
#
_entry.id   AF-A0A8U0SW48-F1
#
_cell.length_a   1.000
_cell.length_b   1.000
_cell.length_c   1.000
_cell.angle_alpha   90.00
_cell.angle_beta   90.00
_cell.angle_gamma   90.00
#
_symmetry.space_group_name_H-M   'P 1'
#
loop_
_entity.id
_entity.type
_entity.pdbx_description
1 polymer ?
#
loop_
_entity_poly.entity_id
_entity_poly.type
_entity_poly.pdbx_seq_one_letter_code
_entity_poly.pdbx_strand_id
1 'polypeptide(L)'
;MGYLPVRGLPRYLRSWGWWWKVCTPTRPSSRRQKRDWVVPPISIPENDRGPYPKTVAQVKSNKNKEIQVFYSITGRGADEPPCGMFIMDRETGWLKVTGPLDREQESHYVLFLHAVSSTGNAVEDPMETVITVRDQNDNRPEFTQAVFEGSVMEGAYPGTSVMQITATDADDHENTHNADIAYTILSQDPSLPHSNMFAINRDTGVISLLTTGLDQQSVPAYTLTVQAADLQGEGLHSTTTAVITVTQSNPSPPIFSPTQYVGEVFENKVGAGIVRLKVKDADTPGSPAWKVVFSILNDRAGLFTVTTDPKTNDGLLKTAKGLDFEATQRYILYVTAANTVPWAPSLPTATATVTVDVLDMNEAPVFVPPIKMVEVPKDVVVGQEITSYRARDPDSLQGQRIRYQMRDSPSHWLDINSETGVISTRASLHNDDMENHTFLAIVIAVDDGQPPATGTGTLLLTFSDPDSPTADSHCLSTCQRGPELPAGRGMEPSSSPLTTHVLDTTSGLPAQGLCLCLSRLEDQGQHWTDLRKSYTDSDGRCPGLLPPGPMKAGTYKLSFDTEGYWKERGQESFYPYVEVVFSITNETHRFHVPLLLSPWSYTTYRGS
;
A
#
# COMPACT_ATOMS: atom_id res chain seq x y z
N MET A 1 -68.73 -46.80 -10.97
CA MET A 1 -68.92 -45.38 -11.32
C MET A 1 -67.54 -44.75 -11.44
N GLY A 2 -66.98 -44.32 -12.57
CA GLY A 2 -67.36 -44.40 -13.97
C GLY A 2 -66.06 -44.21 -14.77
N TYR A 3 -65.77 -45.16 -15.66
CA TYR A 3 -64.77 -45.05 -16.71
C TYR A 3 -65.35 -44.28 -17.89
N LEU A 4 -64.57 -43.42 -18.57
CA LEU A 4 -64.67 -43.08 -20.00
C LEU A 4 -63.34 -42.41 -20.45
N PRO A 5 -62.95 -42.48 -21.74
CA PRO A 5 -61.56 -42.67 -22.17
C PRO A 5 -60.95 -41.50 -22.98
N VAL A 6 -59.63 -41.61 -23.16
CA VAL A 6 -58.73 -40.77 -23.96
C VAL A 6 -59.08 -40.81 -25.46
N ARG A 7 -59.15 -39.64 -26.11
CA ARG A 7 -59.21 -39.49 -27.58
C ARG A 7 -58.21 -38.44 -28.08
N GLY A 8 -57.26 -38.91 -28.90
CA GLY A 8 -56.82 -38.35 -30.19
C GLY A 8 -56.43 -36.87 -30.30
N LEU A 9 -55.13 -36.62 -30.51
CA LEU A 9 -54.58 -35.39 -31.11
C LEU A 9 -55.16 -35.09 -32.50
N PRO A 10 -55.42 -33.82 -32.85
CA PRO A 10 -55.44 -33.37 -34.22
C PRO A 10 -54.21 -32.52 -34.58
N ARG A 11 -53.61 -32.86 -35.72
CA ARG A 11 -52.67 -32.04 -36.50
C ARG A 11 -53.36 -30.73 -36.91
N TYR A 12 -52.73 -29.57 -36.67
CA TYR A 12 -53.16 -28.30 -37.24
C TYR A 12 -52.27 -27.89 -38.41
N LEU A 13 -52.88 -27.85 -39.60
CA LEU A 13 -52.40 -27.17 -40.79
C LEU A 13 -53.43 -26.07 -41.13
N ARG A 14 -52.91 -24.85 -41.37
CA ARG A 14 -53.47 -23.74 -42.16
C ARG A 14 -54.64 -22.89 -41.61
N SER A 15 -54.27 -21.62 -41.38
CA SER A 15 -54.79 -20.41 -42.06
C SER A 15 -56.13 -19.77 -41.64
N TRP A 16 -55.99 -18.54 -41.12
CA TRP A 16 -56.83 -17.32 -41.23
C TRP A 16 -57.93 -17.03 -40.20
N GLY A 17 -57.87 -15.81 -39.66
CA GLY A 17 -59.03 -14.95 -39.37
C GLY A 17 -59.19 -14.50 -37.93
N TRP A 18 -58.79 -13.27 -37.60
CA TRP A 18 -59.29 -12.58 -36.39
C TRP A 18 -59.75 -11.15 -36.73
N TRP A 19 -61.05 -10.93 -36.52
CA TRP A 19 -61.75 -9.64 -36.53
C TRP A 19 -61.93 -9.17 -35.08
N TRP A 20 -61.86 -7.87 -34.81
CA TRP A 20 -62.49 -7.29 -33.62
C TRP A 20 -63.31 -6.04 -33.97
N LYS A 21 -64.54 -6.03 -33.44
CA LYS A 21 -65.55 -4.98 -33.56
C LYS A 21 -65.84 -4.50 -32.13
N VAL A 22 -65.65 -3.23 -31.84
CA VAL A 22 -66.25 -2.56 -30.67
C VAL A 22 -67.02 -1.37 -31.23
N CYS A 23 -68.35 -1.43 -31.14
CA CYS A 23 -69.24 -0.30 -31.39
C CYS A 23 -69.97 0.02 -30.09
N THR A 24 -69.97 1.29 -29.69
CA THR A 24 -71.06 1.91 -28.93
C THR A 24 -71.51 3.18 -29.66
N PRO A 25 -72.80 3.59 -29.53
CA PRO A 25 -73.43 4.43 -30.54
C PRO A 25 -73.46 5.93 -30.19
N THR A 26 -73.43 6.73 -31.27
CA THR A 26 -74.01 8.07 -31.46
C THR A 26 -73.35 9.30 -30.83
N ARG A 27 -72.57 10.06 -31.63
CA ARG A 27 -72.97 11.35 -32.25
C ARG A 27 -71.87 11.82 -33.23
N PRO A 28 -72.24 12.63 -34.25
CA PRO A 28 -71.45 12.81 -35.46
C PRO A 28 -70.38 13.91 -35.30
N SER A 29 -69.38 13.85 -36.18
CA SER A 29 -68.19 14.72 -36.27
C SER A 29 -67.01 14.33 -35.37
N SER A 30 -66.29 13.30 -35.78
CA SER A 30 -64.84 13.31 -35.63
C SER A 30 -64.23 13.13 -37.02
N ARG A 31 -63.41 14.11 -37.43
CA ARG A 31 -62.45 13.86 -38.51
C ARG A 31 -61.71 12.57 -38.12
N ARG A 32 -61.71 11.60 -39.03
CA ARG A 32 -61.03 10.31 -38.87
C ARG A 32 -59.58 10.60 -38.51
N GLN A 33 -59.23 10.52 -37.23
CA GLN A 33 -57.84 10.60 -36.79
C GLN A 33 -57.12 9.42 -37.44
N LYS A 34 -56.09 9.73 -38.23
CA LYS A 34 -55.22 8.74 -38.86
C LYS A 34 -54.64 7.91 -37.71
N ARG A 35 -55.02 6.63 -37.63
CA ARG A 35 -54.32 5.70 -36.71
C ARG A 35 -52.93 5.52 -37.27
N ASP A 36 -51.92 5.93 -36.52
CA ASP A 36 -50.55 5.54 -36.81
C ASP A 36 -50.48 4.02 -36.66
N TRP A 37 -50.06 3.35 -37.73
CA TRP A 37 -49.96 1.91 -37.76
C TRP A 37 -48.62 1.53 -37.14
N VAL A 38 -48.65 1.04 -35.90
CA VAL A 38 -47.46 0.49 -35.24
C VAL A 38 -47.28 -0.96 -35.72
N VAL A 39 -46.07 -1.33 -36.13
CA VAL A 39 -45.73 -2.73 -36.40
C VAL A 39 -45.75 -3.49 -35.07
N PRO A 40 -46.50 -4.60 -34.94
CA PRO A 40 -46.45 -5.42 -33.73
C PRO A 40 -45.02 -5.87 -33.44
N PRO A 41 -44.63 -6.05 -32.17
CA PRO A 41 -43.29 -6.53 -31.83
C PRO A 41 -43.01 -7.84 -32.57
N ILE A 42 -41.89 -7.88 -33.29
CA ILE A 42 -41.47 -9.03 -34.08
C ILE A 42 -40.59 -9.90 -33.21
N SER A 43 -40.89 -11.20 -33.15
CA SER A 43 -40.13 -12.14 -32.30
C SER A 43 -39.78 -13.42 -33.06
N ILE A 44 -38.47 -13.64 -33.26
CA ILE A 44 -37.92 -14.75 -34.04
C ILE A 44 -37.13 -15.67 -33.09
N PRO A 45 -37.35 -17.00 -33.07
CA PRO A 45 -36.51 -17.88 -32.28
C PRO A 45 -35.08 -17.89 -32.82
N GLU A 46 -34.09 -17.91 -31.94
CA GLU A 46 -32.71 -18.14 -32.36
C GLU A 46 -32.51 -19.54 -32.92
N ASN A 47 -31.39 -19.73 -33.61
CA ASN A 47 -30.96 -21.00 -34.19
C ASN A 47 -32.03 -21.68 -35.09
N ASP A 48 -33.00 -20.90 -35.58
CA ASP A 48 -34.14 -21.40 -36.35
C ASP A 48 -33.66 -22.11 -37.62
N ARG A 49 -34.18 -23.32 -37.86
CA ARG A 49 -33.72 -24.18 -38.97
C ARG A 49 -34.68 -24.13 -40.14
N GLY A 50 -34.17 -24.22 -41.37
CA GLY A 50 -34.99 -24.31 -42.57
C GLY A 50 -34.42 -23.54 -43.76
N PRO A 51 -35.14 -23.52 -44.90
CA PRO A 51 -34.70 -22.79 -46.07
C PRO A 51 -34.80 -21.28 -45.82
N TYR A 52 -33.70 -20.58 -46.08
CA TYR A 52 -33.61 -19.14 -46.04
C TYR A 52 -33.68 -18.54 -47.45
N PRO A 53 -34.13 -17.28 -47.61
CA PRO A 53 -34.59 -16.36 -46.57
C PRO A 53 -36.04 -16.62 -46.11
N LYS A 54 -36.34 -16.41 -44.82
CA LYS A 54 -37.67 -16.60 -44.23
C LYS A 54 -38.42 -15.28 -44.10
N THR A 55 -39.70 -15.26 -44.50
CA THR A 55 -40.54 -14.06 -44.36
C THR A 55 -40.93 -13.82 -42.90
N VAL A 56 -40.67 -12.61 -42.41
CA VAL A 56 -40.89 -12.20 -41.02
C VAL A 56 -42.18 -11.39 -40.89
N ALA A 57 -42.28 -10.30 -41.66
CA ALA A 57 -43.43 -9.40 -41.67
C ALA A 57 -43.58 -8.74 -43.04
N GLN A 58 -44.77 -8.21 -43.33
CA GLN A 58 -44.98 -7.37 -44.50
C GLN A 58 -45.40 -5.98 -44.07
N VAL A 59 -44.75 -4.96 -44.61
CA VAL A 59 -45.14 -3.56 -44.44
C VAL A 59 -45.69 -2.97 -45.72
N LYS A 60 -46.62 -2.03 -45.59
CA LYS A 60 -47.30 -1.43 -46.73
C LYS A 60 -47.70 0.01 -46.43
N SER A 61 -47.26 0.96 -47.26
CA SER A 61 -47.77 2.33 -47.22
C SER A 61 -49.16 2.38 -47.83
N ASN A 62 -50.06 3.18 -47.24
CA ASN A 62 -51.40 3.39 -47.78
C ASN A 62 -51.39 4.26 -49.05
N LYS A 63 -50.32 5.04 -49.29
CA LYS A 63 -50.09 5.83 -50.51
C LYS A 63 -49.70 4.96 -51.71
N ASN A 64 -49.44 3.68 -51.49
CA ASN A 64 -49.12 2.74 -52.57
C ASN A 64 -50.27 2.48 -53.57
N LYS A 65 -51.48 2.99 -53.28
CA LYS A 65 -52.63 3.00 -54.19
C LYS A 65 -52.60 4.15 -55.18
N GLU A 66 -51.87 5.21 -54.87
CA GLU A 66 -51.82 6.46 -55.63
C GLU A 66 -50.49 6.59 -56.40
N ILE A 67 -49.40 6.15 -55.77
CA ILE A 67 -48.05 6.19 -56.33
C ILE A 67 -47.36 4.84 -56.17
N GLN A 68 -46.44 4.52 -57.09
CA GLN A 68 -45.56 3.37 -56.91
C GLN A 68 -44.59 3.64 -55.77
N VAL A 69 -44.58 2.75 -54.77
CA VAL A 69 -43.76 2.85 -53.56
C VAL A 69 -42.74 1.73 -53.56
N PHE A 70 -41.50 2.07 -53.24
CA PHE A 70 -40.40 1.16 -53.02
C PHE A 70 -40.01 1.17 -51.54
N TYR A 71 -39.76 -0.02 -50.99
CA TYR A 71 -39.43 -0.20 -49.58
C TYR A 71 -37.94 -0.51 -49.40
N SER A 72 -37.37 -0.04 -48.30
CA SER A 72 -36.00 -0.36 -47.89
C SER A 72 -35.87 -0.35 -46.37
N ILE A 73 -34.78 -0.91 -45.87
CA ILE A 73 -34.46 -0.97 -44.44
C ILE A 73 -33.05 -0.47 -44.19
N THR A 74 -32.85 0.15 -43.04
CA THR A 74 -31.54 0.57 -42.52
C THR A 74 -31.43 0.24 -41.04
N GLY A 75 -30.21 0.25 -40.50
CA GLY A 75 -29.87 -0.10 -39.13
C GLY A 75 -29.03 -1.37 -39.02
N ARG A 76 -28.68 -1.70 -37.78
CA ARG A 76 -27.91 -2.89 -37.41
C ARG A 76 -28.64 -4.15 -37.85
N GLY A 77 -27.97 -5.07 -38.54
CA GLY A 77 -28.63 -6.25 -39.13
C GLY A 77 -29.04 -6.07 -40.59
N ALA A 78 -29.09 -4.83 -41.09
CA ALA A 78 -29.44 -4.50 -42.47
C ALA A 78 -28.21 -3.97 -43.23
N ASP A 79 -27.97 -2.66 -43.18
CA ASP A 79 -26.82 -1.98 -43.81
C ASP A 79 -25.66 -1.76 -42.82
N GLU A 80 -25.90 -1.81 -41.52
CA GLU A 80 -24.88 -1.74 -40.47
C GLU A 80 -24.51 -3.14 -39.91
N PRO A 81 -23.26 -3.37 -39.46
CA PRO A 81 -22.80 -4.68 -38.98
C PRO A 81 -23.58 -5.22 -37.76
N PRO A 82 -23.99 -6.50 -37.76
CA PRO A 82 -23.81 -7.49 -38.84
C PRO A 82 -24.71 -7.21 -40.06
N CYS A 83 -24.12 -6.97 -41.24
CA CYS A 83 -24.87 -6.56 -42.42
C CYS A 83 -25.60 -7.73 -43.08
N GLY A 84 -26.78 -7.48 -43.64
CA GLY A 84 -27.50 -8.42 -44.50
C GLY A 84 -28.21 -9.57 -43.77
N MET A 85 -28.32 -9.52 -42.45
CA MET A 85 -29.11 -10.47 -41.64
C MET A 85 -30.61 -10.33 -41.94
N PHE A 86 -31.05 -9.10 -42.20
CA PHE A 86 -32.40 -8.77 -42.62
C PHE A 86 -32.37 -8.12 -44.00
N ILE A 87 -33.31 -8.51 -44.85
CA ILE A 87 -33.52 -7.92 -46.17
C ILE A 87 -34.99 -7.58 -46.37
N MET A 88 -35.26 -6.57 -47.18
CA MET A 88 -36.62 -6.20 -47.56
C MET A 88 -36.81 -6.27 -49.06
N ASP A 89 -37.88 -6.93 -49.47
CA ASP A 89 -38.30 -6.95 -50.86
C ASP A 89 -38.83 -5.57 -51.26
N ARG A 90 -38.12 -4.95 -52.21
CA ARG A 90 -38.29 -3.54 -52.57
C ARG A 90 -39.70 -3.22 -53.10
N GLU A 91 -40.38 -4.15 -53.76
CA GLU A 91 -41.69 -3.89 -54.38
C GLU A 91 -42.85 -4.31 -53.47
N THR A 92 -42.67 -5.41 -52.73
CA THR A 92 -43.75 -6.01 -51.95
C THR A 92 -43.74 -5.62 -50.48
N GLY A 93 -42.62 -5.10 -49.95
CA GLY A 93 -42.47 -4.72 -48.54
C GLY A 93 -42.34 -5.92 -47.59
N TRP A 94 -42.02 -7.12 -48.11
CA TRP A 94 -41.74 -8.28 -47.28
C TRP A 94 -40.36 -8.17 -46.62
N LEU A 95 -40.34 -8.04 -45.30
CA LEU A 95 -39.15 -8.20 -44.47
C LEU A 95 -38.84 -9.68 -44.34
N LYS A 96 -37.58 -10.06 -44.58
CA LYS A 96 -37.10 -11.44 -44.51
C LYS A 96 -35.80 -11.51 -43.72
N VAL A 97 -35.61 -12.59 -42.99
CA VAL A 97 -34.35 -12.95 -42.35
C VAL A 97 -33.56 -13.89 -43.27
N THR A 98 -32.25 -13.71 -43.39
CA THR A 98 -31.40 -14.40 -44.38
C THR A 98 -30.65 -15.61 -43.82
N GLY A 99 -30.56 -15.75 -42.50
CA GLY A 99 -29.89 -16.85 -41.83
C GLY A 99 -30.38 -17.05 -40.39
N PRO A 100 -29.87 -18.06 -39.68
CA PRO A 100 -30.15 -18.22 -38.26
C PRO A 100 -29.61 -17.01 -37.48
N LEU A 101 -30.35 -16.64 -36.44
CA LEU A 101 -29.94 -15.62 -35.47
C LEU A 101 -29.40 -16.35 -34.23
N ASP A 102 -28.49 -15.71 -33.52
CA ASP A 102 -27.90 -16.17 -32.26
C ASP A 102 -28.15 -15.03 -31.25
N ARG A 103 -28.88 -15.34 -30.17
CA ARG A 103 -29.30 -14.36 -29.17
C ARG A 103 -28.13 -13.97 -28.27
N GLU A 104 -27.24 -14.90 -27.94
CA GLU A 104 -26.02 -14.64 -27.17
C GLU A 104 -25.08 -13.68 -27.92
N GLN A 105 -25.11 -13.73 -29.26
CA GLN A 105 -24.44 -12.75 -30.09
C GLN A 105 -25.19 -11.40 -30.14
N GLU A 106 -26.50 -11.41 -30.42
CA GLU A 106 -27.32 -10.18 -30.46
C GLU A 106 -28.80 -10.48 -30.17
N SER A 107 -29.28 -10.03 -29.01
CA SER A 107 -30.64 -10.34 -28.52
C SER A 107 -31.78 -9.53 -29.15
N HIS A 108 -31.46 -8.40 -29.79
CA HIS A 108 -32.44 -7.57 -30.47
C HIS A 108 -31.83 -6.73 -31.59
N TYR A 109 -32.63 -6.45 -32.61
CA TYR A 109 -32.27 -5.59 -33.73
C TYR A 109 -33.25 -4.44 -33.87
N VAL A 110 -32.74 -3.22 -34.01
CA VAL A 110 -33.54 -2.02 -34.26
C VAL A 110 -33.37 -1.62 -35.73
N LEU A 111 -34.43 -1.75 -36.50
CA LEU A 111 -34.45 -1.43 -37.92
C LEU A 111 -35.37 -0.25 -38.22
N PHE A 112 -34.99 0.59 -39.17
CA PHE A 112 -35.82 1.66 -39.70
C PHE A 112 -36.33 1.28 -41.08
N LEU A 113 -37.65 1.26 -41.22
CA LEU A 113 -38.33 0.92 -42.47
C LEU A 113 -38.65 2.21 -43.23
N HIS A 114 -38.25 2.25 -44.50
CA HIS A 114 -38.43 3.41 -45.37
C HIS A 114 -39.39 3.09 -46.51
N ALA A 115 -40.18 4.08 -46.91
CA ALA A 115 -41.04 4.03 -48.08
C ALA A 115 -40.73 5.23 -48.98
N VAL A 116 -40.28 4.98 -50.21
CA VAL A 116 -39.91 6.02 -51.17
C VAL A 116 -40.68 5.86 -52.48
N SER A 117 -40.89 6.96 -53.20
CA SER A 117 -41.57 6.97 -54.49
C SER A 117 -40.64 6.50 -55.61
N SER A 118 -41.17 6.30 -56.82
CA SER A 118 -40.35 6.05 -58.02
C SER A 118 -39.37 7.18 -58.37
N THR A 119 -39.63 8.39 -57.88
CA THR A 119 -38.75 9.56 -58.03
C THR A 119 -37.68 9.67 -56.93
N GLY A 120 -37.68 8.77 -55.95
CA GLY A 120 -36.73 8.76 -54.83
C GLY A 120 -37.15 9.60 -53.62
N ASN A 121 -38.23 10.39 -53.72
CA ASN A 121 -38.75 11.16 -52.60
C ASN A 121 -39.39 10.26 -51.54
N ALA A 122 -39.11 10.51 -50.26
CA ALA A 122 -39.74 9.82 -49.13
C ALA A 122 -41.27 10.01 -49.14
N VAL A 123 -41.99 8.91 -48.95
CA VAL A 123 -43.44 8.82 -49.03
C VAL A 123 -44.07 8.78 -47.65
N GLU A 124 -43.41 8.11 -46.71
CA GLU A 124 -43.75 8.09 -45.28
C GLU A 124 -42.50 8.44 -44.48
N ASP A 125 -42.71 8.89 -43.24
CA ASP A 125 -41.60 9.02 -42.28
C ASP A 125 -41.03 7.63 -41.95
N PRO A 126 -39.72 7.50 -41.68
CA PRO A 126 -39.12 6.23 -41.30
C PRO A 126 -39.80 5.64 -40.06
N MET A 127 -40.10 4.33 -40.11
CA MET A 127 -40.78 3.63 -39.02
C MET A 127 -39.79 2.69 -38.32
N GLU A 128 -39.63 2.88 -37.02
CA GLU A 128 -38.82 1.99 -36.17
C GLU A 128 -39.55 0.65 -35.96
N THR A 129 -38.80 -0.45 -36.11
CA THR A 129 -39.22 -1.81 -35.81
C THR A 129 -38.14 -2.47 -34.97
N VAL A 130 -38.53 -3.00 -33.80
CA VAL A 130 -37.67 -3.82 -32.97
C VAL A 130 -37.95 -5.29 -33.25
N ILE A 131 -36.91 -6.05 -33.57
CA ILE A 131 -36.93 -7.51 -33.71
C ILE A 131 -36.25 -8.10 -32.50
N THR A 132 -37.00 -8.83 -31.68
CA THR A 132 -36.47 -9.55 -30.52
C THR A 132 -36.13 -10.98 -30.92
N VAL A 133 -34.93 -11.44 -30.59
CA VAL A 133 -34.53 -12.83 -30.75
C VAL A 133 -34.96 -13.60 -29.50
N ARG A 134 -35.73 -14.67 -29.68
CA ARG A 134 -36.21 -15.54 -28.59
C ARG A 134 -35.18 -16.61 -28.30
N ASP A 135 -34.89 -16.71 -27.02
CA ASP A 135 -33.97 -17.67 -26.43
C ASP A 135 -34.31 -19.13 -26.75
N GLN A 136 -33.30 -19.96 -26.97
CA GLN A 136 -33.33 -21.42 -27.01
C GLN A 136 -32.28 -21.96 -26.03
N ASN A 137 -32.56 -23.13 -25.45
CA ASN A 137 -31.58 -23.80 -24.60
C ASN A 137 -30.50 -24.46 -25.47
N ASP A 138 -29.44 -23.71 -25.79
CA ASP A 138 -28.28 -24.21 -26.53
C ASP A 138 -26.92 -23.92 -25.91
N ASN A 139 -26.90 -23.20 -24.79
CA ASN A 139 -25.74 -23.14 -23.91
C ASN A 139 -25.97 -24.08 -22.72
N ARG A 140 -24.91 -24.78 -22.32
CA ARG A 140 -24.94 -25.60 -21.10
C ARG A 140 -24.24 -24.84 -19.98
N PRO A 141 -24.54 -25.11 -18.70
CA PRO A 141 -23.87 -24.44 -17.60
C PRO A 141 -22.37 -24.69 -17.63
N GLU A 142 -21.56 -23.67 -17.39
CA GLU A 142 -20.11 -23.74 -17.29
C GLU A 142 -19.64 -23.33 -15.89
N PHE A 143 -18.85 -24.19 -15.24
CA PHE A 143 -18.25 -23.86 -13.95
C PHE A 143 -17.16 -22.78 -14.10
N THR A 144 -17.15 -21.84 -13.17
CA THR A 144 -16.14 -20.77 -13.10
C THR A 144 -14.71 -21.29 -12.88
N GLN A 145 -14.57 -22.51 -12.35
CA GLN A 145 -13.30 -23.18 -12.11
C GLN A 145 -13.39 -24.67 -12.48
N ALA A 146 -12.28 -25.21 -12.99
CA ALA A 146 -12.16 -26.65 -13.28
C ALA A 146 -12.02 -27.51 -12.01
N VAL A 147 -11.48 -26.92 -10.93
CA VAL A 147 -11.35 -27.54 -9.61
C VAL A 147 -11.64 -26.48 -8.55
N PHE A 148 -12.51 -26.80 -7.58
CA PHE A 148 -12.78 -26.00 -6.40
C PHE A 148 -12.05 -26.62 -5.19
N GLU A 149 -11.39 -25.81 -4.38
CA GLU A 149 -10.70 -26.27 -3.18
C GLU A 149 -11.31 -25.64 -1.93
N GLY A 150 -11.59 -26.48 -0.94
CA GLY A 150 -12.14 -26.07 0.35
C GLY A 150 -11.52 -26.85 1.50
N SER A 151 -11.82 -26.43 2.73
CA SER A 151 -11.39 -27.13 3.92
C SER A 151 -12.48 -27.15 4.99
N VAL A 152 -12.45 -28.18 5.83
CA VAL A 152 -13.37 -28.36 6.94
C VAL A 152 -12.64 -29.03 8.10
N MET A 153 -12.93 -28.63 9.33
CA MET A 153 -12.31 -29.28 10.48
C MET A 153 -12.93 -30.65 10.75
N GLU A 154 -12.09 -31.59 11.17
CA GLU A 154 -12.58 -32.79 11.85
C GLU A 154 -13.46 -32.39 13.05
N GLY A 155 -14.49 -33.18 13.36
CA GLY A 155 -15.43 -32.84 14.44
C GLY A 155 -16.38 -31.66 14.17
N ALA A 156 -16.37 -31.05 12.98
CA ALA A 156 -17.39 -30.06 12.60
C ALA A 156 -18.82 -30.64 12.71
N TYR A 157 -19.77 -29.79 13.12
CA TYR A 157 -21.17 -30.20 13.27
C TYR A 157 -21.87 -30.31 11.90
N PRO A 158 -22.82 -31.26 11.73
CA PRO A 158 -23.68 -31.29 10.55
C PRO A 158 -24.36 -29.94 10.30
N GLY A 159 -24.41 -29.52 9.04
CA GLY A 159 -24.88 -28.20 8.60
C GLY A 159 -23.78 -27.15 8.44
N THR A 160 -22.54 -27.43 8.88
CA THR A 160 -21.40 -26.52 8.68
C THR A 160 -21.17 -26.30 7.18
N SER A 161 -21.18 -25.05 6.74
CA SER A 161 -20.84 -24.67 5.36
C SER A 161 -19.34 -24.84 5.13
N VAL A 162 -18.95 -25.47 4.03
CA VAL A 162 -17.56 -25.82 3.69
C VAL A 162 -17.02 -24.90 2.61
N MET A 163 -17.74 -24.81 1.49
CA MET A 163 -17.39 -23.95 0.37
C MET A 163 -18.63 -23.69 -0.50
N GLN A 164 -18.50 -22.81 -1.48
CA GLN A 164 -19.52 -22.56 -2.49
C GLN A 164 -18.90 -22.75 -3.87
N ILE A 165 -19.59 -23.49 -4.72
CA ILE A 165 -19.23 -23.63 -6.13
C ILE A 165 -20.14 -22.77 -7.00
N THR A 166 -19.66 -22.38 -8.17
CA THR A 166 -20.42 -21.48 -9.05
C THR A 166 -20.25 -21.90 -10.50
N ALA A 167 -21.37 -22.06 -11.18
CA ALA A 167 -21.49 -22.17 -12.63
C ALA A 167 -22.36 -21.04 -13.18
N THR A 168 -22.19 -20.74 -14.47
CA THR A 168 -22.93 -19.74 -15.22
C THR A 168 -23.48 -20.36 -16.50
N ASP A 169 -24.68 -19.95 -16.88
CA ASP A 169 -25.29 -20.30 -18.16
C ASP A 169 -25.52 -19.01 -18.96
N ALA A 170 -25.32 -19.06 -20.27
CA ALA A 170 -25.38 -17.89 -21.13
C ALA A 170 -26.81 -17.58 -21.62
N ASP A 171 -27.72 -18.55 -21.52
CA ASP A 171 -29.11 -18.42 -21.97
C ASP A 171 -29.90 -17.39 -21.10
N ASP A 172 -31.10 -17.04 -21.54
CA ASP A 172 -31.95 -16.03 -20.90
C ASP A 172 -32.52 -16.48 -19.55
N HIS A 173 -31.87 -16.08 -18.46
CA HIS A 173 -32.32 -16.32 -17.09
C HIS A 173 -33.51 -15.46 -16.63
N GLU A 174 -33.89 -14.40 -17.37
CA GLU A 174 -34.97 -13.50 -16.93
C GLU A 174 -36.33 -13.98 -17.44
N ASN A 175 -36.39 -14.45 -18.68
CA ASN A 175 -37.64 -14.80 -19.34
C ASN A 175 -37.86 -16.32 -19.50
N THR A 176 -36.84 -17.13 -19.24
CA THR A 176 -36.89 -18.58 -19.38
C THR A 176 -36.22 -19.29 -18.19
N HIS A 177 -36.35 -20.61 -18.14
CA HIS A 177 -35.61 -21.45 -17.19
C HIS A 177 -34.32 -22.02 -17.81
N ASN A 178 -33.94 -21.60 -19.03
CA ASN A 178 -32.83 -22.17 -19.77
C ASN A 178 -31.48 -21.89 -19.10
N ALA A 179 -31.40 -20.84 -18.26
CA ALA A 179 -30.22 -20.55 -17.45
C ALA A 179 -30.43 -20.80 -15.93
N ASP A 180 -31.54 -21.43 -15.53
CA ASP A 180 -31.79 -21.78 -14.13
C ASP A 180 -30.99 -23.03 -13.74
N ILE A 181 -29.85 -22.83 -13.10
CA ILE A 181 -28.91 -23.91 -12.74
C ILE A 181 -29.33 -24.60 -11.44
N ALA A 182 -29.34 -25.93 -11.46
CA ALA A 182 -29.41 -26.78 -10.27
C ALA A 182 -28.11 -27.58 -10.09
N TYR A 183 -27.59 -27.57 -8.86
CA TYR A 183 -26.37 -28.27 -8.48
C TYR A 183 -26.67 -29.61 -7.79
N THR A 184 -25.89 -30.65 -8.11
CA THR A 184 -25.99 -31.98 -7.49
C THR A 184 -24.61 -32.61 -7.30
N ILE A 185 -24.40 -33.32 -6.18
CA ILE A 185 -23.19 -34.14 -5.98
C ILE A 185 -23.45 -35.51 -6.60
N LEU A 186 -22.64 -35.91 -7.59
CA LEU A 186 -22.76 -37.21 -8.25
C LEU A 186 -22.00 -38.31 -7.50
N SER A 187 -20.82 -37.97 -6.97
CA SER A 187 -19.98 -38.92 -6.26
C SER A 187 -19.06 -38.24 -5.25
N GLN A 188 -18.63 -39.03 -4.27
CA GLN A 188 -17.65 -38.67 -3.26
C GLN A 188 -16.59 -39.77 -3.19
N ASP A 189 -15.32 -39.38 -3.20
CA ASP A 189 -14.18 -40.27 -2.97
C ASP A 189 -13.32 -39.71 -1.83
N PRO A 190 -13.01 -40.50 -0.77
CA PRO A 190 -13.49 -41.86 -0.53
C PRO A 190 -14.95 -41.89 -0.05
N SER A 191 -15.59 -43.05 -0.19
CA SER A 191 -16.95 -43.32 0.32
C SER A 191 -17.01 -43.63 1.82
N LEU A 192 -15.93 -43.34 2.56
CA LEU A 192 -15.77 -43.58 3.98
C LEU A 192 -15.74 -42.26 4.78
N PRO A 193 -16.16 -42.23 6.05
CA PRO A 193 -16.85 -43.32 6.76
C PRO A 193 -18.28 -43.55 6.24
N HIS A 194 -18.86 -42.54 5.57
CA HIS A 194 -20.15 -42.63 4.89
C HIS A 194 -20.01 -42.15 3.44
N SER A 195 -20.83 -42.67 2.52
CA SER A 195 -20.79 -42.29 1.10
C SER A 195 -21.40 -40.91 0.83
N ASN A 196 -22.01 -40.29 1.84
CA ASN A 196 -22.72 -39.01 1.76
C ASN A 196 -22.30 -38.10 2.93
N MET A 197 -21.00 -37.81 3.04
CA MET A 197 -20.49 -36.88 4.04
C MET A 197 -20.94 -35.45 3.77
N PHE A 198 -21.14 -35.07 2.51
CA PHE A 198 -21.47 -33.71 2.09
C PHE A 198 -22.81 -33.64 1.36
N ALA A 199 -23.47 -32.49 1.49
CA ALA A 199 -24.64 -32.12 0.72
C ALA A 199 -24.38 -30.77 0.03
N ILE A 200 -24.98 -30.58 -1.15
CA ILE A 200 -24.95 -29.31 -1.87
C ILE A 200 -26.35 -28.69 -1.89
N ASN A 201 -26.42 -27.39 -1.68
CA ASN A 201 -27.65 -26.64 -1.90
C ASN A 201 -27.92 -26.56 -3.41
N ARG A 202 -29.11 -27.00 -3.81
CA ARG A 202 -29.53 -27.13 -5.21
C ARG A 202 -29.40 -25.82 -5.98
N ASP A 203 -29.72 -24.68 -5.36
CA ASP A 203 -29.84 -23.41 -6.08
C ASP A 203 -28.61 -22.51 -5.87
N THR A 204 -27.93 -22.61 -4.71
CA THR A 204 -26.82 -21.71 -4.37
C THR A 204 -25.43 -22.30 -4.60
N GLY A 205 -25.33 -23.62 -4.80
CA GLY A 205 -24.04 -24.30 -4.93
C GLY A 205 -23.23 -24.37 -3.63
N VAL A 206 -23.81 -24.01 -2.48
CA VAL A 206 -23.13 -24.12 -1.18
C VAL A 206 -23.04 -25.59 -0.78
N ILE A 207 -21.81 -26.08 -0.61
CA ILE A 207 -21.50 -27.41 -0.08
C ILE A 207 -21.40 -27.31 1.45
N SER A 208 -22.08 -28.21 2.14
CA SER A 208 -22.13 -28.28 3.60
C SER A 208 -21.94 -29.71 4.08
N LEU A 209 -21.47 -29.86 5.31
CA LEU A 209 -21.31 -31.14 5.97
C LEU A 209 -22.68 -31.75 6.31
N LEU A 210 -22.98 -32.94 5.82
CA LEU A 210 -24.26 -33.63 6.06
C LEU A 210 -24.22 -34.52 7.30
N THR A 211 -23.09 -35.16 7.57
CA THR A 211 -22.96 -36.13 8.68
C THR A 211 -21.67 -35.91 9.48
N THR A 212 -21.62 -36.46 10.70
CA THR A 212 -20.37 -36.52 11.47
C THR A 212 -19.46 -37.64 10.95
N GLY A 213 -18.21 -37.69 11.44
CA GLY A 213 -17.24 -38.74 11.11
C GLY A 213 -16.02 -38.26 10.30
N LEU A 214 -15.88 -36.95 10.08
CA LEU A 214 -14.62 -36.39 9.57
C LEU A 214 -13.50 -36.64 10.58
N ASP A 215 -12.43 -37.26 10.11
CA ASP A 215 -11.24 -37.60 10.89
C ASP A 215 -10.02 -37.45 9.97
N GLN A 216 -9.14 -36.49 10.26
CA GLN A 216 -8.04 -36.17 9.36
C GLN A 216 -7.08 -37.36 9.20
N GLN A 217 -6.86 -38.13 10.28
CA GLN A 217 -5.91 -39.24 10.30
C GLN A 217 -6.39 -40.42 9.45
N SER A 218 -7.71 -40.67 9.42
CA SER A 218 -8.30 -41.72 8.59
C SER A 218 -8.53 -41.28 7.15
N VAL A 219 -9.18 -40.13 6.94
CA VAL A 219 -9.49 -39.57 5.61
C VAL A 219 -9.14 -38.08 5.60
N PRO A 220 -7.94 -37.70 5.11
CA PRO A 220 -7.46 -36.33 5.16
C PRO A 220 -8.09 -35.43 4.09
N ALA A 221 -8.71 -35.99 3.06
CA ALA A 221 -9.35 -35.22 1.99
C ALA A 221 -10.46 -36.01 1.30
N TYR A 222 -11.43 -35.29 0.75
CA TYR A 222 -12.52 -35.79 -0.07
C TYR A 222 -12.50 -35.11 -1.43
N THR A 223 -12.75 -35.88 -2.48
CA THR A 223 -12.94 -35.39 -3.84
C THR A 223 -14.39 -35.64 -4.24
N LEU A 224 -15.12 -34.58 -4.54
CA LEU A 224 -16.50 -34.60 -4.98
C LEU A 224 -16.56 -34.38 -6.49
N THR A 225 -17.31 -35.21 -7.21
CA THR A 225 -17.73 -34.89 -8.57
C THR A 225 -19.07 -34.19 -8.49
N VAL A 226 -19.13 -32.94 -8.92
CA VAL A 226 -20.33 -32.10 -8.82
C VAL A 226 -20.84 -31.76 -10.21
N GLN A 227 -22.16 -31.75 -10.37
CA GLN A 227 -22.85 -31.42 -11.61
C GLN A 227 -23.59 -30.10 -11.45
N ALA A 228 -23.58 -29.29 -12.51
CA ALA A 228 -24.48 -28.16 -12.72
C ALA A 228 -25.32 -28.48 -13.95
N ALA A 229 -26.64 -28.35 -13.83
CA ALA A 229 -27.57 -28.65 -14.91
C ALA A 229 -28.64 -27.55 -15.01
N ASP A 230 -28.89 -27.06 -16.22
CA ASP A 230 -29.91 -26.04 -16.50
C ASP A 230 -31.33 -26.63 -16.45
N LEU A 231 -32.35 -25.80 -16.75
CA LEU A 231 -33.77 -26.15 -16.64
C LEU A 231 -34.10 -26.71 -15.25
N GLN A 232 -33.54 -26.09 -14.22
CA GLN A 232 -33.64 -26.51 -12.83
C GLN A 232 -33.16 -27.95 -12.59
N GLY A 233 -32.23 -28.46 -13.40
CA GLY A 233 -31.58 -29.76 -13.24
C GLY A 233 -31.97 -30.83 -14.26
N GLU A 234 -32.87 -30.51 -15.20
CA GLU A 234 -33.42 -31.47 -16.17
C GLU A 234 -32.87 -31.29 -17.59
N GLY A 235 -32.05 -30.26 -17.84
CA GLY A 235 -31.55 -29.93 -19.17
C GLY A 235 -30.08 -30.30 -19.41
N LEU A 236 -29.34 -29.41 -20.08
CA LEU A 236 -27.92 -29.66 -20.36
C LEU A 236 -27.12 -29.54 -19.07
N HIS A 237 -25.99 -30.24 -19.02
CA HIS A 237 -25.21 -30.33 -17.80
C HIS A 237 -23.72 -30.37 -18.06
N SER A 238 -22.97 -29.91 -17.07
CA SER A 238 -21.52 -30.04 -16.97
C SER A 238 -21.13 -30.58 -15.60
N THR A 239 -19.88 -31.04 -15.47
CA THR A 239 -19.34 -31.54 -14.22
C THR A 239 -18.01 -30.87 -13.88
N THR A 240 -17.73 -30.74 -12.59
CA THR A 240 -16.47 -30.23 -12.03
C THR A 240 -16.04 -31.06 -10.83
N THR A 241 -14.81 -30.82 -10.36
CA THR A 241 -14.24 -31.48 -9.19
C THR A 241 -14.17 -30.50 -8.01
N ALA A 242 -14.58 -30.95 -6.83
CA ALA A 242 -14.47 -30.19 -5.59
C ALA A 242 -13.62 -30.99 -4.58
N VAL A 243 -12.46 -30.45 -4.19
CA VAL A 243 -11.54 -31.07 -3.24
C VAL A 243 -11.70 -30.42 -1.87
N ILE A 244 -12.05 -31.22 -0.87
CA ILE A 244 -12.26 -30.78 0.51
C ILE A 244 -11.17 -31.40 1.38
N THR A 245 -10.33 -30.57 1.97
CA THR A 245 -9.30 -31.01 2.92
C THR A 245 -9.83 -31.02 4.35
N VAL A 246 -9.56 -32.10 5.09
CA VAL A 246 -9.91 -32.22 6.50
C VAL A 246 -8.76 -31.65 7.33
N THR A 247 -9.03 -30.61 8.11
CA THR A 247 -8.07 -29.99 9.01
C THR A 247 -8.27 -30.49 10.44
N GLN A 248 -7.21 -30.49 11.25
CA GLN A 248 -7.32 -30.85 12.66
C GLN A 248 -8.29 -29.92 13.39
N SER A 249 -8.97 -30.49 14.37
CA SER A 249 -9.76 -29.73 15.31
C SER A 249 -8.87 -29.26 16.45
N ASN A 250 -9.15 -28.06 16.92
CA ASN A 250 -8.67 -27.56 18.19
C ASN A 250 -9.89 -27.47 19.11
N PRO A 251 -10.23 -28.53 19.85
CA PRO A 251 -11.41 -28.51 20.69
C PRO A 251 -11.24 -27.65 21.94
N SER A 252 -10.01 -27.36 22.38
CA SER A 252 -9.74 -26.67 23.64
C SER A 252 -8.70 -25.55 23.45
N PRO A 253 -9.11 -24.27 23.42
CA PRO A 253 -8.14 -23.17 23.35
C PRO A 253 -7.27 -23.09 24.61
N PRO A 254 -6.06 -22.52 24.51
CA PRO A 254 -5.19 -22.27 25.65
C PRO A 254 -5.83 -21.19 26.51
N ILE A 255 -5.82 -21.43 27.82
CA ILE A 255 -6.30 -20.48 28.82
C ILE A 255 -5.17 -20.03 29.73
N PHE A 256 -5.10 -18.73 30.01
CA PHE A 256 -4.17 -18.18 31.00
C PHE A 256 -4.66 -18.46 32.43
N SER A 257 -3.75 -18.84 33.31
CA SER A 257 -4.04 -19.02 34.74
C SER A 257 -2.79 -18.69 35.58
N PRO A 258 -2.68 -17.48 36.15
CA PRO A 258 -3.65 -16.37 36.21
C PRO A 258 -3.79 -15.55 34.91
N THR A 259 -4.75 -14.62 34.83
CA THR A 259 -4.92 -13.68 33.69
C THR A 259 -4.21 -12.34 33.87
N GLN A 260 -3.60 -12.11 35.04
CA GLN A 260 -2.83 -10.91 35.37
C GLN A 260 -1.46 -11.31 35.86
N TYR A 261 -0.44 -10.62 35.35
CA TYR A 261 0.95 -10.83 35.71
C TYR A 261 1.62 -9.49 36.01
N VAL A 262 2.57 -9.52 36.93
CA VAL A 262 3.47 -8.40 37.21
C VAL A 262 4.88 -8.93 37.08
N GLY A 263 5.75 -8.16 36.41
CA GLY A 263 7.16 -8.47 36.30
C GLY A 263 8.00 -7.20 36.35
N GLU A 264 9.24 -7.36 36.73
CA GLU A 264 10.19 -6.27 36.87
C GLU A 264 11.40 -6.55 35.96
N VAL A 265 11.95 -5.50 35.37
CA VAL A 265 13.16 -5.62 34.57
C VAL A 265 14.00 -4.36 34.68
N PHE A 266 15.29 -4.52 34.91
CA PHE A 266 16.22 -3.41 34.82
C PHE A 266 16.27 -2.88 33.40
N GLU A 267 16.32 -1.56 33.28
CA GLU A 267 16.50 -0.89 31.99
C GLU A 267 17.82 -1.30 31.29
N ASN A 268 17.95 -0.95 30.01
CA ASN A 268 19.12 -1.26 29.19
C ASN A 268 19.46 -2.76 29.03
N LYS A 269 18.68 -3.69 29.61
CA LYS A 269 18.87 -5.14 29.45
C LYS A 269 18.10 -5.67 28.24
N VAL A 270 18.82 -6.19 27.25
CA VAL A 270 18.26 -6.90 26.09
C VAL A 270 18.19 -8.41 26.37
N GLY A 271 17.09 -9.06 26.03
CA GLY A 271 16.89 -10.51 26.20
C GLY A 271 16.62 -10.94 27.64
N ALA A 272 16.42 -9.99 28.56
CA ALA A 272 16.16 -10.28 29.97
C ALA A 272 14.77 -10.92 30.12
N GLY A 273 14.68 -11.98 30.92
CA GLY A 273 13.40 -12.60 31.27
C GLY A 273 12.66 -11.77 32.31
N ILE A 274 11.40 -11.45 32.03
CA ILE A 274 10.55 -10.59 32.87
C ILE A 274 9.64 -11.47 33.75
N VAL A 275 8.76 -12.23 33.11
CA VAL A 275 7.78 -13.07 33.81
C VAL A 275 7.41 -14.29 32.97
N ARG A 276 7.09 -15.40 33.65
CA ARG A 276 6.64 -16.63 33.01
C ARG A 276 5.11 -16.72 33.05
N LEU A 277 4.50 -16.57 31.89
CA LEU A 277 3.07 -16.68 31.62
C LEU A 277 2.66 -18.15 31.62
N LYS A 278 1.70 -18.49 32.47
CA LYS A 278 1.21 -19.85 32.65
C LYS A 278 -0.03 -20.08 31.81
N VAL A 279 0.03 -21.05 30.92
CA VAL A 279 -1.09 -21.46 30.08
C VAL A 279 -1.47 -22.90 30.36
N LYS A 280 -2.77 -23.20 30.26
CA LYS A 280 -3.29 -24.57 30.28
C LYS A 280 -4.05 -24.80 29.00
N ASP A 281 -3.77 -25.92 28.39
CA ASP A 281 -4.42 -26.39 27.18
C ASP A 281 -4.81 -27.85 27.42
N ALA A 282 -6.07 -28.19 27.14
CA ALA A 282 -6.62 -29.52 27.42
C ALA A 282 -6.43 -30.51 26.25
N ASP A 283 -5.87 -30.05 25.13
CA ASP A 283 -5.59 -30.89 23.97
C ASP A 283 -4.37 -31.81 24.20
N THR A 284 -4.18 -32.76 23.29
CA THR A 284 -3.15 -33.79 23.43
C THR A 284 -1.74 -33.17 23.46
N PRO A 285 -0.93 -33.38 24.52
CA PRO A 285 0.40 -32.79 24.63
C PRO A 285 1.29 -33.07 23.41
N GLY A 286 1.91 -32.02 22.87
CA GLY A 286 2.78 -32.06 21.71
C GLY A 286 2.08 -31.98 20.34
N SER A 287 0.75 -32.09 20.28
CA SER A 287 -0.02 -31.89 19.06
C SER A 287 0.00 -30.41 18.60
N PRO A 288 -0.24 -30.12 17.31
CA PRO A 288 -0.42 -28.74 16.83
C PRO A 288 -1.56 -28.00 17.54
N ALA A 289 -2.63 -28.71 17.89
CA ALA A 289 -3.77 -28.18 18.66
C ALA A 289 -3.39 -27.80 20.09
N TRP A 290 -2.38 -28.45 20.67
CA TRP A 290 -1.88 -28.11 22.00
C TRP A 290 -0.78 -27.04 21.99
N LYS A 291 0.09 -26.98 20.95
CA LYS A 291 1.24 -26.05 20.93
C LYS A 291 0.80 -24.59 20.88
N VAL A 292 1.27 -23.78 21.83
CA VAL A 292 0.87 -22.38 21.99
C VAL A 292 1.84 -21.40 21.30
N VAL A 293 1.26 -20.43 20.61
CA VAL A 293 1.89 -19.25 20.03
C VAL A 293 1.39 -18.02 20.76
N PHE A 294 2.32 -17.21 21.28
CA PHE A 294 2.00 -15.96 21.95
C PHE A 294 2.16 -14.77 21.01
N SER A 295 1.34 -13.75 21.21
CA SER A 295 1.45 -12.46 20.52
C SER A 295 1.14 -11.32 21.49
N ILE A 296 1.75 -10.15 21.25
CA ILE A 296 1.56 -8.96 22.06
C ILE A 296 0.79 -7.95 21.22
N LEU A 297 -0.40 -7.55 21.68
CA LEU A 297 -1.33 -6.74 20.86
C LEU A 297 -0.89 -5.28 20.75
N ASN A 298 -0.24 -4.74 21.79
CA ASN A 298 0.02 -3.31 21.92
C ASN A 298 1.52 -2.95 21.96
N ASP A 299 2.38 -3.76 21.35
CA ASP A 299 3.82 -3.48 21.22
C ASP A 299 4.24 -3.15 19.78
N ARG A 300 3.96 -1.91 19.33
CA ARG A 300 4.29 -1.46 17.97
C ARG A 300 5.79 -1.27 17.74
N ALA A 301 6.54 -0.99 18.80
CA ALA A 301 7.98 -0.73 18.71
C ALA A 301 8.82 -2.02 18.76
N GLY A 302 8.20 -3.16 19.07
CA GLY A 302 8.86 -4.45 19.20
C GLY A 302 9.87 -4.43 20.35
N LEU A 303 9.48 -3.84 21.48
CA LEU A 303 10.30 -3.76 22.70
C LEU A 303 10.32 -5.08 23.45
N PHE A 304 9.31 -5.92 23.27
CA PHE A 304 9.09 -7.17 23.99
C PHE A 304 8.94 -8.36 23.04
N THR A 305 9.20 -9.55 23.56
CA THR A 305 8.98 -10.80 22.86
C THR A 305 8.60 -11.90 23.85
N VAL A 306 7.85 -12.90 23.41
CA VAL A 306 7.48 -14.04 24.24
C VAL A 306 8.00 -15.31 23.58
N THR A 307 8.77 -16.11 24.32
CA THR A 307 9.24 -17.42 23.87
C THR A 307 8.44 -18.53 24.54
N THR A 308 7.86 -19.45 23.77
CA THR A 308 7.13 -20.62 24.29
C THR A 308 8.09 -21.72 24.74
N ASP A 309 7.89 -22.27 25.94
CA ASP A 309 8.55 -23.50 26.39
C ASP A 309 7.92 -24.73 25.71
N PRO A 310 8.68 -25.52 24.92
CA PRO A 310 8.12 -26.64 24.16
C PRO A 310 7.63 -27.80 25.05
N LYS A 311 8.00 -27.85 26.34
CA LYS A 311 7.57 -28.91 27.26
C LYS A 311 6.31 -28.56 28.04
N THR A 312 6.13 -27.29 28.41
CA THR A 312 5.01 -26.85 29.26
C THR A 312 4.03 -25.93 28.56
N ASN A 313 4.34 -25.43 27.36
CA ASN A 313 3.68 -24.32 26.66
C ASN A 313 3.72 -22.97 27.37
N ASP A 314 4.37 -22.86 28.52
CA ASP A 314 4.47 -21.58 29.22
C ASP A 314 5.21 -20.54 28.36
N GLY A 315 4.72 -19.30 28.37
CA GLY A 315 5.37 -18.17 27.71
C GLY A 315 6.38 -17.52 28.63
N LEU A 316 7.63 -17.33 28.21
CA LEU A 316 8.57 -16.46 28.91
C LEU A 316 8.62 -15.12 28.19
N LEU A 317 8.03 -14.08 28.82
CA LEU A 317 8.12 -12.71 28.34
C LEU A 317 9.54 -12.19 28.57
N LYS A 318 10.13 -11.59 27.53
CA LYS A 318 11.48 -11.03 27.53
C LYS A 318 11.52 -9.65 26.89
N THR A 319 12.55 -8.89 27.20
CA THR A 319 12.89 -7.69 26.44
C THR A 319 13.52 -8.07 25.10
N ALA A 320 13.01 -7.50 24.00
CA ALA A 320 13.61 -7.60 22.67
C ALA A 320 14.60 -6.46 22.41
N LYS A 321 14.42 -5.32 23.07
CA LYS A 321 15.30 -4.13 23.03
C LYS A 321 15.55 -3.62 24.45
N GLY A 322 16.56 -2.77 24.61
CA GLY A 322 16.78 -2.05 25.87
C GLY A 322 15.60 -1.12 26.13
N LEU A 323 15.08 -1.18 27.35
CA LEU A 323 14.11 -0.19 27.83
C LEU A 323 14.88 0.98 28.42
N ASP A 324 14.25 2.14 28.44
CA ASP A 324 14.75 3.40 28.99
C ASP A 324 13.75 3.82 30.08
N PHE A 325 14.22 3.88 31.33
CA PHE A 325 13.38 4.16 32.50
C PHE A 325 12.86 5.60 32.50
N GLU A 326 13.71 6.57 32.19
CA GLU A 326 13.42 7.99 32.07
C GLU A 326 12.33 8.25 31.04
N ALA A 327 12.34 7.48 29.95
CA ALA A 327 11.30 7.56 28.93
C ALA A 327 9.99 6.91 29.36
N THR A 328 10.01 5.69 29.91
CA THR A 328 8.80 4.96 30.32
C THR A 328 9.07 3.96 31.43
N GLN A 329 8.58 4.29 32.62
CA GLN A 329 8.76 3.49 33.84
C GLN A 329 7.86 2.25 33.93
N ARG A 330 6.73 2.23 33.22
CA ARG A 330 5.75 1.15 33.32
C ARG A 330 5.08 0.86 31.99
N TYR A 331 5.06 -0.41 31.60
CA TYR A 331 4.34 -0.91 30.43
C TYR A 331 3.18 -1.80 30.86
N ILE A 332 2.02 -1.63 30.23
CA ILE A 332 0.87 -2.52 30.38
C ILE A 332 0.69 -3.23 29.05
N LEU A 333 0.96 -4.54 29.01
CA LEU A 333 0.93 -5.35 27.79
C LEU A 333 -0.29 -6.26 27.77
N TYR A 334 -0.93 -6.39 26.61
CA TYR A 334 -2.00 -7.36 26.38
C TYR A 334 -1.43 -8.51 25.55
N VAL A 335 -1.24 -9.67 26.19
CA VAL A 335 -0.66 -10.85 25.58
C VAL A 335 -1.75 -11.85 25.26
N THR A 336 -1.83 -12.26 24.00
CA THR A 336 -2.76 -13.30 23.54
C THR A 336 -2.06 -14.64 23.35
N ALA A 337 -2.77 -15.73 23.65
CA ALA A 337 -2.35 -17.09 23.37
C ALA A 337 -3.29 -17.73 22.35
N ALA A 338 -2.72 -18.38 21.34
CA ALA A 338 -3.44 -19.16 20.33
C ALA A 338 -2.64 -20.43 20.03
N ASN A 339 -3.28 -21.48 19.50
CA ASN A 339 -2.55 -22.68 19.10
C ASN A 339 -1.93 -22.52 17.71
N THR A 340 -1.01 -23.41 17.36
CA THR A 340 -0.43 -23.44 16.01
C THR A 340 -1.46 -23.80 14.93
N VAL A 341 -2.60 -24.40 15.31
CA VAL A 341 -3.76 -24.58 14.45
C VAL A 341 -4.93 -23.69 14.92
N PRO A 342 -5.65 -23.04 13.98
CA PRO A 342 -6.75 -22.16 14.33
C PRO A 342 -7.91 -22.94 14.96
N TRP A 343 -8.54 -22.33 15.96
CA TRP A 343 -9.79 -22.83 16.55
C TRP A 343 -10.99 -22.36 15.73
N ALA A 344 -12.01 -23.21 15.60
CA ALA A 344 -13.34 -22.80 15.16
C ALA A 344 -14.45 -23.14 16.16
N PRO A 345 -15.48 -22.29 16.26
CA PRO A 345 -15.60 -20.98 15.61
C PRO A 345 -14.60 -19.99 16.23
N SER A 346 -14.18 -18.98 15.46
CA SER A 346 -13.19 -17.96 15.85
C SER A 346 -13.57 -17.24 17.14
N LEU A 347 -13.29 -17.86 18.27
CA LEU A 347 -13.57 -17.35 19.60
C LEU A 347 -12.36 -16.51 20.05
N PRO A 348 -12.58 -15.55 20.97
CA PRO A 348 -11.55 -14.61 21.36
C PRO A 348 -10.35 -15.37 21.94
N THR A 349 -9.17 -15.13 21.35
CA THR A 349 -7.89 -15.61 21.87
C THR A 349 -7.78 -15.23 23.33
N ALA A 350 -7.46 -16.19 24.20
CA ALA A 350 -7.27 -15.91 25.62
C ALA A 350 -6.26 -14.78 25.77
N THR A 351 -6.60 -13.77 26.56
CA THR A 351 -5.78 -12.57 26.75
C THR A 351 -5.39 -12.45 28.21
N ALA A 352 -4.11 -12.26 28.48
CA ALA A 352 -3.59 -11.89 29.79
C ALA A 352 -3.06 -10.45 29.76
N THR A 353 -3.18 -9.76 30.89
CA THR A 353 -2.57 -8.45 31.10
C THR A 353 -1.28 -8.61 31.87
N VAL A 354 -0.19 -8.03 31.36
CA VAL A 354 1.12 -8.05 32.01
C VAL A 354 1.56 -6.63 32.30
N THR A 355 1.71 -6.30 33.58
CA THR A 355 2.33 -5.04 33.99
C THR A 355 3.82 -5.26 34.14
N VAL A 356 4.62 -4.52 33.38
CA VAL A 356 6.08 -4.54 33.45
C VAL A 356 6.54 -3.24 34.09
N ASP A 357 7.14 -3.35 35.27
CA ASP A 357 7.80 -2.24 35.95
C ASP A 357 9.27 -2.21 35.53
N VAL A 358 9.69 -1.09 34.95
CA VAL A 358 11.09 -0.86 34.61
C VAL A 358 11.80 -0.40 35.87
N LEU A 359 12.90 -1.07 36.20
CA LEU A 359 13.76 -0.70 37.31
C LEU A 359 14.90 0.16 36.77
N ASP A 360 14.99 1.34 37.34
CA ASP A 360 16.03 2.33 37.11
C ASP A 360 17.44 1.75 37.41
N MET A 361 18.39 2.02 36.52
CA MET A 361 19.80 1.74 36.70
C MET A 361 20.64 2.97 36.39
N ASN A 362 21.48 3.35 37.36
CA ASN A 362 22.43 4.46 37.23
C ASN A 362 23.18 4.47 35.90
N GLU A 363 23.02 5.53 35.12
CA GLU A 363 23.67 5.79 33.84
C GLU A 363 24.79 6.83 33.96
N ALA A 364 25.75 6.78 33.04
CA ALA A 364 26.87 7.73 33.09
C ALA A 364 26.45 9.13 32.59
N PRO A 365 26.92 10.22 33.23
CA PRO A 365 26.77 11.56 32.70
C PRO A 365 27.28 11.69 31.26
N VAL A 366 26.54 12.40 30.41
CA VAL A 366 26.88 12.57 28.99
C VAL A 366 27.25 14.02 28.69
N PHE A 367 28.44 14.24 28.14
CA PHE A 367 28.84 15.56 27.64
C PHE A 367 28.10 15.88 26.33
N VAL A 368 27.50 17.08 26.28
CA VAL A 368 26.82 17.58 25.08
C VAL A 368 27.39 18.97 24.74
N PRO A 369 28.15 19.11 23.65
CA PRO A 369 28.58 18.06 22.70
C PRO A 369 29.61 17.09 23.33
N PRO A 370 29.80 15.88 22.77
CA PRO A 370 30.80 14.91 23.27
C PRO A 370 32.25 15.33 22.97
N ILE A 371 32.43 16.22 21.99
CA ILE A 371 33.69 16.89 21.68
C ILE A 371 33.42 18.39 21.71
N LYS A 372 34.13 19.11 22.59
CA LYS A 372 34.05 20.56 22.69
C LYS A 372 35.32 21.19 22.12
N MET A 373 35.16 22.00 21.08
CA MET A 373 36.25 22.77 20.46
C MET A 373 36.35 24.14 21.11
N VAL A 374 37.56 24.56 21.44
CA VAL A 374 37.81 25.85 22.09
C VAL A 374 39.08 26.48 21.55
N GLU A 375 38.96 27.71 21.06
CA GLU A 375 40.10 28.54 20.72
C GLU A 375 40.66 29.22 21.97
N VAL A 376 41.96 29.11 22.18
CA VAL A 376 42.68 29.69 23.30
C VAL A 376 43.73 30.66 22.76
N PRO A 377 43.66 31.95 23.14
CA PRO A 377 44.70 32.91 22.80
C PRO A 377 46.05 32.51 23.38
N LYS A 378 47.15 32.70 22.63
CA LYS A 378 48.50 32.38 23.14
C LYS A 378 48.96 33.26 24.31
N ASP A 379 48.35 34.43 24.50
CA ASP A 379 48.63 35.36 25.58
C ASP A 379 47.80 35.12 26.85
N VAL A 380 47.03 34.02 26.91
CA VAL A 380 46.22 33.67 28.07
C VAL A 380 47.07 33.56 29.34
N VAL A 381 46.66 34.29 30.39
CA VAL A 381 47.38 34.30 31.66
C VAL A 381 47.01 33.08 32.50
N VAL A 382 47.91 32.66 33.39
CA VAL A 382 47.65 31.55 34.33
C VAL A 382 46.48 31.91 35.25
N GLY A 383 45.53 30.99 35.40
CA GLY A 383 44.32 31.14 36.21
C GLY A 383 43.11 31.74 35.47
N GLN A 384 43.24 32.05 34.18
CA GLN A 384 42.13 32.58 33.37
C GLN A 384 41.16 31.46 32.96
N GLU A 385 39.86 31.75 33.03
CA GLU A 385 38.80 30.83 32.58
C GLU A 385 38.75 30.82 31.03
N ILE A 386 38.80 29.62 30.46
CA ILE A 386 38.79 29.40 29.01
C ILE A 386 37.37 29.11 28.53
N THR A 387 36.69 28.16 29.18
CA THR A 387 35.31 27.76 28.82
C THR A 387 34.65 26.99 29.96
N SER A 388 33.33 26.80 29.90
CA SER A 388 32.63 25.76 30.68
C SER A 388 32.36 24.50 29.85
N TYR A 389 32.70 23.30 30.35
CA TYR A 389 32.36 22.03 29.71
C TYR A 389 31.59 21.15 30.69
N ARG A 390 30.30 20.95 30.43
CA ARG A 390 29.37 20.29 31.36
C ARG A 390 28.77 19.04 30.74
N ALA A 391 28.52 18.06 31.61
CA ALA A 391 27.77 16.85 31.28
C ALA A 391 26.34 16.99 31.81
N ARG A 392 25.43 16.22 31.22
CA ARG A 392 24.06 16.03 31.71
C ARG A 392 23.91 14.59 32.13
N ASP A 393 23.34 14.38 33.30
CA ASP A 393 23.03 13.05 33.80
C ASP A 393 21.72 12.56 33.16
N PRO A 394 21.69 11.37 32.54
CA PRO A 394 20.45 10.76 32.09
C PRO A 394 19.46 10.53 33.24
N ASP A 395 19.93 10.20 34.46
CA ASP A 395 19.13 9.80 35.63
C ASP A 395 18.44 10.99 36.31
N SER A 396 17.64 11.71 35.53
CA SER A 396 17.05 13.00 35.87
C SER A 396 16.07 12.95 37.06
N LEU A 397 15.55 11.76 37.38
CA LEU A 397 14.57 11.54 38.44
C LEU A 397 15.20 11.33 39.83
N GLN A 398 16.49 11.02 39.91
CA GLN A 398 17.19 10.75 41.17
C GLN A 398 17.87 11.99 41.79
N GLY A 399 18.05 13.06 41.02
CA GLY A 399 18.66 14.31 41.52
C GLY A 399 20.15 14.19 41.82
N GLN A 400 20.86 13.38 41.03
CA GLN A 400 22.29 13.10 41.18
C GLN A 400 23.16 14.34 40.94
N ARG A 401 24.34 14.35 41.56
CA ARG A 401 25.34 15.41 41.44
C ARG A 401 26.53 14.96 40.63
N ILE A 402 26.80 15.68 39.58
CA ILE A 402 27.96 15.45 38.70
C ILE A 402 29.19 16.18 39.26
N ARG A 403 30.31 15.47 39.37
CA ARG A 403 31.63 16.03 39.66
C ARG A 403 32.57 15.91 38.47
N TYR A 404 33.22 17.01 38.12
CA TYR A 404 34.13 17.09 36.98
C TYR A 404 35.59 16.89 37.40
N GLN A 405 36.37 16.19 36.57
CA GLN A 405 37.81 16.02 36.76
C GLN A 405 38.54 16.04 35.43
N MET A 406 39.74 16.63 35.42
CA MET A 406 40.64 16.58 34.27
C MET A 406 41.39 15.25 34.31
N ARG A 407 41.11 14.35 33.38
CA ARG A 407 41.76 13.02 33.33
C ARG A 407 43.06 13.07 32.57
N ASP A 408 43.06 13.73 31.42
CA ASP A 408 44.25 13.91 30.60
C ASP A 408 44.32 15.35 30.10
N SER A 409 45.45 16.01 30.30
CA SER A 409 45.72 17.35 29.82
C SER A 409 47.17 17.35 29.34
N PRO A 410 47.42 17.70 28.07
CA PRO A 410 48.78 17.88 27.57
C PRO A 410 49.55 18.83 28.49
N SER A 411 50.70 18.36 28.96
CA SER A 411 51.63 19.10 29.83
C SER A 411 50.99 19.74 31.09
N HIS A 412 49.84 19.22 31.55
CA HIS A 412 49.07 19.71 32.70
C HIS A 412 48.67 21.20 32.66
N TRP A 413 48.43 21.73 31.46
CA TRP A 413 48.10 23.14 31.25
C TRP A 413 46.72 23.57 31.74
N LEU A 414 45.79 22.65 31.88
CA LEU A 414 44.41 22.94 32.23
C LEU A 414 44.06 22.44 33.64
N ASP A 415 43.13 23.13 34.26
CA ASP A 415 42.40 22.65 35.42
C ASP A 415 40.89 22.78 35.17
N ILE A 416 40.08 22.03 35.91
CA ILE A 416 38.62 22.12 35.84
C ILE A 416 38.02 22.21 37.23
N ASN A 417 37.10 23.15 37.41
CA ASN A 417 36.31 23.26 38.61
C ASN A 417 35.39 22.03 38.74
N SER A 418 35.54 21.31 39.84
CA SER A 418 34.86 20.03 40.06
C SER A 418 33.35 20.14 40.22
N GLU A 419 32.80 21.31 40.56
CA GLU A 419 31.36 21.53 40.73
C GLU A 419 30.72 22.21 39.51
N THR A 420 31.41 23.16 38.89
CA THR A 420 30.82 24.00 37.83
C THR A 420 31.20 23.58 36.42
N GLY A 421 32.21 22.71 36.26
CA GLY A 421 32.75 22.29 34.96
C GLY A 421 33.45 23.42 34.20
N VAL A 422 33.82 24.52 34.88
CA VAL A 422 34.59 25.62 34.28
C VAL A 422 36.06 25.22 34.18
N ILE A 423 36.64 25.37 33.00
CA ILE A 423 38.02 25.02 32.66
C ILE A 423 38.86 26.30 32.65
N SER A 424 40.00 26.27 33.33
CA SER A 424 40.93 27.39 33.46
C SER A 424 42.37 26.95 33.18
N THR A 425 43.24 27.90 32.82
CA THR A 425 44.67 27.63 32.67
C THR A 425 45.33 27.43 34.04
N ARG A 426 46.19 26.41 34.13
CA ARG A 426 46.96 26.06 35.33
C ARG A 426 48.44 26.38 35.24
N ALA A 427 48.99 26.35 34.03
CA ALA A 427 50.39 26.63 33.75
C ALA A 427 50.52 27.54 32.53
N SER A 428 51.66 28.23 32.42
CA SER A 428 51.96 29.04 31.24
C SER A 428 52.09 28.13 30.03
N LEU A 429 51.33 28.42 28.99
CA LEU A 429 51.45 27.80 27.68
C LEU A 429 52.69 28.42 27.02
N HIS A 430 53.81 27.67 26.90
CA HIS A 430 55.05 28.18 26.34
C HIS A 430 55.09 27.94 24.82
N ASN A 431 55.56 28.93 24.05
CA ASN A 431 55.54 28.92 22.57
C ASN A 431 56.24 27.70 21.94
N ASP A 432 57.26 27.14 22.59
CA ASP A 432 58.04 26.01 22.05
C ASP A 432 57.27 24.68 22.09
N ASP A 433 56.24 24.56 22.92
CA ASP A 433 55.40 23.35 23.01
C ASP A 433 54.25 23.35 21.98
N MET A 434 54.10 24.42 21.18
CA MET A 434 52.91 24.72 20.34
C MET A 434 53.04 24.35 18.85
N GLU A 435 54.00 23.49 18.49
CA GLU A 435 54.24 23.08 17.08
C GLU A 435 53.01 22.40 16.44
N ASN A 436 52.17 21.74 17.24
CA ASN A 436 50.84 21.27 16.82
C ASN A 436 49.79 22.31 17.19
N HIS A 437 49.04 22.85 16.23
CA HIS A 437 48.04 23.91 16.47
C HIS A 437 46.78 23.42 17.20
N THR A 438 46.68 22.12 17.51
CA THR A 438 45.56 21.47 18.19
C THR A 438 46.03 20.52 19.29
N PHE A 439 45.43 20.63 20.48
CA PHE A 439 45.72 19.78 21.62
C PHE A 439 44.45 19.13 22.15
N LEU A 440 44.53 17.85 22.50
CA LEU A 440 43.41 17.09 23.02
C LEU A 440 43.55 16.94 24.53
N ALA A 441 42.51 17.32 25.27
CA ALA A 441 42.35 17.04 26.69
C ALA A 441 41.11 16.16 26.91
N ILE A 442 41.17 15.29 27.92
CA ILE A 442 40.09 14.40 28.30
C ILE A 442 39.54 14.86 29.64
N VAL A 443 38.26 15.22 29.63
CA VAL A 443 37.50 15.57 30.84
C VAL A 443 36.59 14.41 31.19
N ILE A 444 36.51 14.06 32.47
CA ILE A 444 35.54 13.09 32.97
C ILE A 444 34.52 13.76 33.88
N ALA A 445 33.30 13.23 33.85
CA ALA A 445 32.20 13.61 34.73
C ALA A 445 31.76 12.36 35.47
N VAL A 446 31.80 12.40 36.80
CA VAL A 446 31.47 11.26 37.67
C VAL A 446 30.21 11.64 38.45
N ASP A 447 29.16 10.85 38.32
CA ASP A 447 27.95 10.98 39.14
C ASP A 447 28.17 10.43 40.56
N ASP A 448 27.23 10.70 41.45
CA ASP A 448 27.20 10.16 42.81
C ASP A 448 26.19 9.01 42.99
N GLY A 449 25.76 8.41 41.87
CA GLY A 449 24.93 7.21 41.85
C GLY A 449 25.61 5.97 42.43
N GLN A 450 24.86 4.88 42.55
CA GLN A 450 25.35 3.61 43.12
C GLN A 450 25.07 2.43 42.17
N PRO A 451 26.10 1.82 41.55
CA PRO A 451 27.51 2.23 41.57
C PRO A 451 27.72 3.55 40.79
N PRO A 452 28.73 4.37 41.14
CA PRO A 452 28.99 5.60 40.42
C PRO A 452 29.39 5.30 38.98
N ALA A 453 28.83 6.02 38.04
CA ALA A 453 29.16 5.92 36.63
C ALA A 453 30.04 7.12 36.20
N THR A 454 30.61 7.04 35.00
CA THR A 454 31.60 8.03 34.56
C THR A 454 31.45 8.32 33.08
N GLY A 455 31.05 9.55 32.79
CA GLY A 455 31.08 10.16 31.47
C GLY A 455 32.49 10.59 31.07
N THR A 456 32.77 10.52 29.77
CA THR A 456 34.01 11.06 29.19
C THR A 456 33.68 12.06 28.08
N GLY A 457 34.25 13.25 28.16
CA GLY A 457 34.15 14.30 27.15
C GLY A 457 35.53 14.64 26.61
N THR A 458 35.61 14.89 25.31
CA THR A 458 36.86 15.32 24.67
C THR A 458 36.86 16.84 24.54
N LEU A 459 37.95 17.49 24.93
CA LEU A 459 38.18 18.91 24.73
C LEU A 459 39.28 19.08 23.68
N LEU A 460 38.98 19.77 22.59
CA LEU A 460 39.96 20.10 21.56
C LEU A 460 40.30 21.57 21.68
N LEU A 461 41.54 21.85 22.06
CA LEU A 461 42.08 23.20 22.17
C LEU A 461 42.79 23.56 20.86
N THR A 462 42.43 24.69 20.28
CA THR A 462 43.13 25.32 19.16
C THR A 462 43.77 26.60 19.63
N PHE A 463 45.04 26.84 19.29
CA PHE A 463 45.72 28.05 19.73
C PHE A 463 45.84 29.08 18.61
N SER A 464 45.41 30.31 18.87
CA SER A 464 45.44 31.42 17.91
C SER A 464 46.48 32.48 18.31
N ASP A 465 47.24 32.97 17.33
CA ASP A 465 48.16 34.12 17.52
C ASP A 465 47.36 35.44 17.57
N PRO A 466 47.72 36.39 18.46
CA PRO A 466 47.06 37.69 18.55
C PRO A 466 47.25 38.58 17.32
N ASP A 467 48.27 38.32 16.49
CA ASP A 467 48.56 39.06 15.25
C ASP A 467 48.32 38.25 13.96
N SER A 468 47.76 37.04 14.06
CA SER A 468 47.19 36.39 12.89
C SER A 468 45.86 37.07 12.60
N PRO A 469 45.56 37.50 11.36
CA PRO A 469 44.20 37.89 11.04
C PRO A 469 43.33 36.70 11.45
N THR A 470 42.38 36.93 12.35
CA THR A 470 41.35 35.94 12.65
C THR A 470 40.83 35.50 11.29
N ALA A 471 41.18 34.27 10.90
CA ALA A 471 40.41 33.57 9.90
C ALA A 471 39.12 33.20 10.61
N ASP A 472 38.29 34.21 10.85
CA ASP A 472 36.85 34.06 10.79
C ASP A 472 36.62 33.40 9.44
N SER A 473 36.60 32.08 9.41
CA SER A 473 35.95 31.31 8.35
C SER A 473 34.42 31.45 8.54
N HIS A 474 33.98 32.69 8.70
CA HIS A 474 32.60 33.10 8.69
C HIS A 474 32.34 33.88 7.41
N CYS A 475 32.58 33.25 6.26
CA CYS A 475 32.04 33.72 4.98
C CYS A 475 30.49 33.88 5.03
N LEU A 476 29.84 33.16 5.96
CA LEU A 476 28.40 33.22 6.24
C LEU A 476 27.97 34.44 7.09
N SER A 477 28.86 35.07 7.87
CA SER A 477 28.49 36.19 8.79
C SER A 477 28.05 37.48 8.10
N THR A 478 28.25 37.60 6.78
CA THR A 478 27.92 38.80 5.98
C THR A 478 26.86 38.55 4.90
N CYS A 479 25.97 37.58 5.06
CA CYS A 479 24.79 37.46 4.17
C CYS A 479 23.70 38.50 4.58
N GLN A 480 23.97 39.79 4.40
CA GLN A 480 22.96 40.87 4.43
C GLN A 480 22.75 41.40 3.01
N ARG A 481 21.54 41.30 2.44
CA ARG A 481 21.22 41.91 1.14
C ARG A 481 21.29 43.44 1.25
N GLY A 482 22.31 44.04 0.64
CA GLY A 482 22.26 45.43 0.14
C GLY A 482 21.69 45.47 -1.29
N PRO A 483 21.19 46.62 -1.77
CA PRO A 483 20.43 46.71 -3.02
C PRO A 483 21.32 46.44 -4.24
N GLU A 484 20.73 45.78 -5.24
CA GLU A 484 21.22 45.50 -6.59
C GLU A 484 22.64 45.99 -6.96
N LEU A 485 23.52 45.04 -7.26
CA LEU A 485 24.75 45.28 -8.02
C LEU A 485 24.83 44.30 -9.21
N PRO A 486 25.50 44.73 -10.28
CA PRO A 486 25.00 44.64 -11.65
C PRO A 486 25.18 43.26 -12.26
N ALA A 487 24.43 43.00 -13.33
CA ALA A 487 24.67 41.92 -14.27
C ALA A 487 26.13 41.93 -14.76
N GLY A 488 27.00 41.21 -14.05
CA GLY A 488 28.34 40.91 -14.47
C GLY A 488 28.27 40.05 -15.72
N ARG A 489 28.95 40.48 -16.78
CA ARG A 489 29.03 39.82 -18.09
C ARG A 489 29.04 38.29 -17.96
N GLY A 490 28.13 37.68 -18.72
CA GLY A 490 27.92 36.24 -18.79
C GLY A 490 29.23 35.45 -18.88
N MET A 491 29.49 34.70 -17.82
CA MET A 491 30.40 33.58 -17.88
C MET A 491 29.54 32.37 -18.21
N GLU A 492 29.75 31.82 -19.42
CA GLU A 492 29.03 30.65 -19.92
C GLU A 492 28.97 29.54 -18.84
N PRO A 493 27.77 29.09 -18.43
CA PRO A 493 27.57 28.17 -17.31
C PRO A 493 28.19 26.77 -17.53
N SER A 494 28.72 26.50 -18.73
CA SER A 494 29.18 25.18 -19.18
C SER A 494 30.66 24.88 -18.94
N SER A 495 31.42 25.75 -18.25
CA SER A 495 32.88 25.66 -18.18
C SER A 495 33.51 25.53 -16.78
N SER A 496 32.76 25.70 -15.69
CA SER A 496 33.29 25.51 -14.33
C SER A 496 33.59 24.03 -14.06
N PRO A 497 34.76 23.69 -13.48
CA PRO A 497 35.08 22.31 -13.13
C PRO A 497 34.36 21.83 -11.86
N LEU A 498 33.80 22.74 -11.05
CA LEU A 498 32.97 22.43 -9.88
C LEU A 498 31.61 23.14 -9.97
N THR A 499 30.54 22.40 -9.74
CA THR A 499 29.16 22.91 -9.74
C THR A 499 28.37 22.37 -8.57
N THR A 500 27.32 23.09 -8.15
CA THR A 500 26.37 22.66 -7.13
C THR A 500 24.95 22.96 -7.58
N HIS A 501 24.00 22.20 -7.05
CA HIS A 501 22.57 22.36 -7.27
C HIS A 501 21.84 22.07 -5.95
N VAL A 502 21.04 23.02 -5.50
CA VAL A 502 20.32 22.92 -4.23
C VAL A 502 18.83 22.87 -4.50
N LEU A 503 18.19 21.79 -4.03
CA LEU A 503 16.75 21.59 -4.13
C LEU A 503 16.12 21.66 -2.74
N ASP A 504 15.08 22.47 -2.62
CA ASP A 504 14.22 22.51 -1.44
C ASP A 504 13.16 21.41 -1.57
N THR A 505 13.31 20.36 -0.76
CA THR A 505 12.43 19.19 -0.81
C THR A 505 11.08 19.43 -0.14
N THR A 506 10.92 20.55 0.58
CA THR A 506 9.66 20.91 1.25
C THR A 506 8.71 21.57 0.27
N SER A 507 9.23 22.49 -0.56
CA SER A 507 8.47 23.14 -1.62
C SER A 507 8.49 22.37 -2.94
N GLY A 508 9.43 21.44 -3.12
CA GLY A 508 9.66 20.74 -4.38
C GLY A 508 10.26 21.64 -5.47
N LEU A 509 10.78 22.82 -5.09
CA LEU A 509 11.34 23.82 -6.00
C LEU A 509 12.86 23.97 -5.79
N PRO A 510 13.59 24.53 -6.77
CA PRO A 510 14.98 24.87 -6.56
C PRO A 510 15.16 25.94 -5.48
N ALA A 511 16.18 25.77 -4.64
CA ALA A 511 16.44 26.67 -3.51
C ALA A 511 17.09 27.97 -3.99
N GLN A 512 16.31 28.87 -4.60
CA GLN A 512 16.78 30.14 -5.15
C GLN A 512 17.25 31.12 -4.06
N GLY A 513 18.40 31.78 -4.31
CA GLY A 513 18.93 32.85 -3.46
C GLY A 513 19.64 32.36 -2.20
N LEU A 514 19.95 31.07 -2.09
CA LEU A 514 20.69 30.50 -0.98
C LEU A 514 22.17 30.94 -1.05
N CYS A 515 22.66 31.55 0.03
CA CYS A 515 24.04 32.02 0.19
C CYS A 515 24.97 30.80 0.40
N LEU A 516 26.08 30.71 -0.34
CA LEU A 516 27.07 29.64 -0.15
C LEU A 516 28.50 30.14 -0.33
N CYS A 517 29.45 29.44 0.28
CA CYS A 517 30.88 29.70 0.15
C CYS A 517 31.66 28.42 -0.17
N LEU A 518 32.61 28.53 -1.09
CA LEU A 518 33.60 27.49 -1.41
C LEU A 518 34.93 27.86 -0.78
N SER A 519 35.51 26.93 -0.02
CA SER A 519 36.83 27.07 0.59
C SER A 519 37.70 25.84 0.28
N ARG A 520 39.01 25.99 0.33
CA ARG A 520 39.98 24.90 0.14
C ARG A 520 40.89 24.81 1.36
N LEU A 521 41.16 23.58 1.79
CA LEU A 521 42.07 23.28 2.87
C LEU A 521 43.51 23.40 2.37
N GLU A 522 44.28 24.28 3.00
CA GLU A 522 45.67 24.56 2.68
C GLU A 522 46.59 24.20 3.89
N ASP A 523 47.90 24.43 3.78
CA ASP A 523 48.95 24.17 4.80
C ASP A 523 48.83 22.81 5.52
N GLN A 524 48.92 21.73 4.74
CA GLN A 524 48.88 20.34 5.23
C GLN A 524 47.65 19.99 6.10
N GLY A 525 46.55 20.74 5.97
CA GLY A 525 45.31 20.43 6.67
C GLY A 525 44.90 21.42 7.76
N GLN A 526 45.61 22.53 7.92
CA GLN A 526 45.46 23.40 9.08
C GLN A 526 44.51 24.59 8.87
N HIS A 527 44.38 25.14 7.65
CA HIS A 527 43.54 26.31 7.41
C HIS A 527 42.65 26.21 6.17
N TRP A 528 41.44 26.74 6.29
CA TRP A 528 40.51 26.90 5.17
C TRP A 528 40.72 28.27 4.53
N THR A 529 41.06 28.28 3.25
CA THR A 529 41.13 29.51 2.46
C THR A 529 39.86 29.64 1.61
N ASP A 530 39.12 30.73 1.78
CA ASP A 530 37.91 31.00 1.01
C ASP A 530 38.26 31.31 -0.45
N LEU A 531 37.69 30.52 -1.36
CA LEU A 531 37.90 30.66 -2.79
C LEU A 531 36.81 31.50 -3.44
N ARG A 532 35.54 31.31 -3.03
CA ARG A 532 34.41 32.02 -3.63
C ARG A 532 33.15 32.02 -2.77
N LYS A 533 32.54 33.20 -2.63
CA LYS A 533 31.15 33.36 -2.16
C LYS A 533 30.20 33.50 -3.35
N SER A 534 29.02 32.90 -3.27
CA SER A 534 28.01 32.97 -4.34
C SER A 534 26.58 32.78 -3.80
N TYR A 535 25.61 32.95 -4.67
CA TYR A 535 24.19 32.67 -4.42
C TYR A 535 23.67 31.70 -5.48
N THR A 536 22.74 30.84 -5.10
CA THR A 536 22.03 29.99 -6.07
C THR A 536 21.09 30.82 -6.96
N ASP A 537 21.06 30.51 -8.25
CA ASP A 537 20.19 31.15 -9.24
C ASP A 537 18.73 30.67 -9.14
N SER A 538 17.88 31.05 -10.10
CA SER A 538 16.47 30.65 -10.15
C SER A 538 16.25 29.14 -10.35
N ASP A 539 17.27 28.41 -10.83
CA ASP A 539 17.25 26.95 -10.93
C ASP A 539 17.99 26.30 -9.74
N GLY A 540 18.26 27.05 -8.66
CA GLY A 540 18.94 26.53 -7.46
C GLY A 540 20.41 26.17 -7.71
N ARG A 541 21.00 26.59 -8.83
CA ARG A 541 22.36 26.23 -9.23
C ARG A 541 23.36 27.35 -8.96
N CYS A 542 24.62 26.95 -8.85
CA CYS A 542 25.74 27.88 -8.94
C CYS A 542 26.74 27.38 -10.00
N PRO A 543 26.59 27.78 -11.27
CA PRO A 543 27.32 27.18 -12.40
C PRO A 543 28.77 27.66 -12.54
N GLY A 544 29.20 28.65 -11.75
CA GLY A 544 30.58 29.13 -11.73
C GLY A 544 31.10 29.16 -10.32
N LEU A 545 31.52 28.05 -9.73
CA LEU A 545 32.19 28.07 -8.43
C LEU A 545 33.70 28.30 -8.57
N LEU A 546 34.28 27.84 -9.69
CA LEU A 546 35.69 28.03 -10.02
C LEU A 546 35.84 28.50 -11.47
N PRO A 547 36.93 29.20 -11.81
CA PRO A 547 37.24 29.52 -13.20
C PRO A 547 37.52 28.24 -14.02
N PRO A 548 37.27 28.25 -15.34
CA PRO A 548 37.57 27.12 -16.22
C PRO A 548 39.07 26.80 -16.23
N GLY A 549 39.41 25.55 -15.99
CA GLY A 549 40.79 25.05 -15.92
C GLY A 549 40.90 23.79 -15.07
N PRO A 550 42.09 23.17 -15.01
CA PRO A 550 42.31 22.02 -14.13
C PRO A 550 42.21 22.44 -12.66
N MET A 551 41.54 21.62 -11.85
CA MET A 551 41.41 21.86 -10.41
C MET A 551 42.63 21.31 -9.68
N LYS A 552 43.16 22.06 -8.72
CA LYS A 552 44.22 21.56 -7.85
C LYS A 552 43.68 20.43 -6.99
N ALA A 553 44.38 19.30 -6.94
CA ALA A 553 44.07 18.25 -5.98
C ALA A 553 44.10 18.79 -4.53
N GLY A 554 43.21 18.29 -3.68
CA GLY A 554 43.09 18.72 -2.29
C GLY A 554 41.69 18.58 -1.71
N THR A 555 41.52 19.00 -0.46
CA THR A 555 40.23 18.97 0.24
C THR A 555 39.54 20.33 0.12
N TYR A 556 38.26 20.31 -0.25
CA TYR A 556 37.41 21.48 -0.44
C TYR A 556 36.20 21.40 0.47
N LYS A 557 35.60 22.54 0.77
CA LYS A 557 34.40 22.69 1.60
C LYS A 557 33.41 23.61 0.95
N LEU A 558 32.15 23.18 0.84
CA LEU A 558 31.01 24.03 0.51
C LEU A 558 30.21 24.28 1.78
N SER A 559 30.09 25.54 2.19
CA SER A 559 29.29 25.97 3.35
C SER A 559 28.06 26.72 2.88
N PHE A 560 26.88 26.25 3.27
CA PHE A 560 25.56 26.74 2.84
C PHE A 560 24.84 27.43 4.01
N ASP A 561 24.34 28.65 3.80
CA ASP A 561 23.57 29.43 4.79
C ASP A 561 22.11 28.96 4.83
N THR A 562 21.85 27.88 5.56
CA THR A 562 20.49 27.31 5.64
C THR A 562 19.59 28.13 6.56
N GLU A 563 20.09 28.65 7.68
CA GLU A 563 19.32 29.53 8.55
C GLU A 563 18.87 30.80 7.84
N GLY A 564 19.79 31.49 7.13
CA GLY A 564 19.46 32.67 6.34
C GLY A 564 18.39 32.37 5.29
N TYR A 565 18.52 31.24 4.58
CA TYR A 565 17.56 30.81 3.56
C TYR A 565 16.14 30.57 4.13
N TRP A 566 16.04 29.88 5.28
CA TRP A 566 14.75 29.55 5.90
C TRP A 566 14.12 30.74 6.62
N LYS A 567 14.95 31.59 7.25
CA LYS A 567 14.51 32.82 7.90
C LYS A 567 13.88 33.81 6.92
N GLU A 568 14.45 33.96 5.72
CA GLU A 568 13.84 34.76 4.64
C GLU A 568 12.45 34.25 4.23
N ARG A 569 12.15 32.97 4.49
CA ARG A 569 10.87 32.31 4.17
C ARG A 569 9.94 32.15 5.38
N GLY A 570 10.31 32.73 6.53
CA GLY A 570 9.50 32.67 7.75
C GLY A 570 9.40 31.28 8.36
N GLN A 571 10.42 30.42 8.13
CA GLN A 571 10.45 29.05 8.62
C GLN A 571 11.63 28.82 9.56
N GLU A 572 11.39 28.07 10.64
CA GLU A 572 12.47 27.60 11.51
C GLU A 572 13.20 26.42 10.88
N SER A 573 14.51 26.33 11.12
CA SER A 573 15.35 25.24 10.64
C SER A 573 16.21 24.68 11.75
N PHE A 574 16.39 23.37 11.76
CA PHE A 574 17.24 22.66 12.71
C PHE A 574 18.73 22.90 12.48
N TYR A 575 19.13 23.06 11.22
CA TYR A 575 20.53 23.25 10.82
C TYR A 575 20.77 24.73 10.55
N PRO A 576 21.64 25.40 11.33
CA PRO A 576 21.93 26.81 11.11
C PRO A 576 22.73 27.04 9.81
N TYR A 577 23.57 26.08 9.47
CA TYR A 577 24.31 26.01 8.20
C TYR A 577 24.59 24.54 7.89
N VAL A 578 24.93 24.27 6.62
CA VAL A 578 25.37 22.93 6.18
C VAL A 578 26.75 23.04 5.56
N GLU A 579 27.68 22.20 6.01
CA GLU A 579 29.01 22.11 5.41
C GLU A 579 29.21 20.75 4.75
N VAL A 580 29.62 20.76 3.48
CA VAL A 580 29.97 19.56 2.71
C VAL A 580 31.45 19.61 2.39
N VAL A 581 32.23 18.77 3.07
CA VAL A 581 33.67 18.62 2.86
C VAL A 581 33.94 17.44 1.93
N PHE A 582 34.72 17.65 0.88
CA PHE A 582 35.02 16.63 -0.13
C PHE A 582 36.44 16.75 -0.69
N SER A 583 37.00 15.65 -1.18
CA SER A 583 38.33 15.62 -1.77
C SER A 583 38.27 15.59 -3.31
N ILE A 584 39.14 16.37 -3.93
CA ILE A 584 39.39 16.36 -5.37
C ILE A 584 40.73 15.68 -5.60
N THR A 585 40.70 14.54 -6.29
CA THR A 585 41.89 13.72 -6.59
C THR A 585 42.25 13.71 -8.08
N ASN A 586 41.31 14.06 -8.97
CA ASN A 586 41.54 14.11 -10.41
C ASN A 586 41.32 15.55 -10.92
N GLU A 587 42.41 16.17 -11.36
CA GLU A 587 42.48 17.59 -11.73
C GLU A 587 41.74 17.91 -13.04
N THR A 588 41.38 16.90 -13.83
CA THR A 588 40.75 17.06 -15.16
C THR A 588 39.25 16.74 -15.18
N HIS A 589 38.71 16.16 -14.11
CA HIS A 589 37.30 15.81 -14.02
C HIS A 589 36.44 17.00 -13.58
N ARG A 590 35.18 17.01 -14.04
CA ARG A 590 34.14 17.89 -13.50
C ARG A 590 33.52 17.25 -12.26
N PHE A 591 33.17 18.06 -11.28
CA PHE A 591 32.56 17.63 -10.03
C PHE A 591 31.24 18.36 -9.82
N HIS A 592 30.22 17.59 -9.44
CA HIS A 592 28.91 18.11 -9.08
C HIS A 592 28.58 17.70 -7.64
N VAL A 593 28.32 18.66 -6.77
CA VAL A 593 28.02 18.42 -5.34
C VAL A 593 26.63 19.00 -5.03
N PRO A 594 25.56 18.24 -5.24
CA PRO A 594 24.20 18.66 -4.95
C PRO A 594 23.85 18.62 -3.46
N LEU A 595 22.84 19.41 -3.08
CA LEU A 595 22.24 19.42 -1.75
C LEU A 595 20.72 19.34 -1.86
N LEU A 596 20.14 18.33 -1.22
CA LEU A 596 18.70 18.24 -0.97
C LEU A 596 18.44 18.76 0.43
N LEU A 597 17.64 19.81 0.56
CA LEU A 597 17.48 20.56 1.79
C LEU A 597 16.01 20.57 2.23
N SER A 598 15.79 20.28 3.51
CA SER A 598 14.54 20.54 4.23
C SER A 598 14.86 21.27 5.56
N PRO A 599 13.85 21.82 6.25
CA PRO A 599 14.08 22.52 7.52
C PRO A 599 14.67 21.61 8.61
N TRP A 600 14.40 20.30 8.55
CA TRP A 600 14.76 19.33 9.61
C TRP A 600 15.71 18.23 9.11
N SER A 601 16.13 18.28 7.85
CA SER A 601 17.03 17.28 7.26
C SER A 601 17.75 17.84 6.04
N TYR A 602 18.92 17.29 5.74
CA TYR A 602 19.57 17.50 4.45
C TYR A 602 20.21 16.20 3.96
N THR A 603 20.46 16.11 2.66
CA THR A 603 21.20 15.00 2.06
C THR A 603 22.06 15.53 0.93
N THR A 604 23.26 14.98 0.78
CA THR A 604 24.19 15.30 -0.32
C THR A 604 24.73 14.01 -0.91
N TYR A 605 25.22 14.07 -2.15
CA TYR A 605 25.88 12.97 -2.84
C TYR A 605 26.86 13.53 -3.87
N ARG A 606 27.70 12.68 -4.46
CA ARG A 606 28.52 13.08 -5.61
C ARG A 606 27.71 12.89 -6.90
N GLY A 607 27.35 13.99 -7.57
CA GLY A 607 26.78 13.94 -8.91
C GLY A 607 27.84 13.60 -9.97
N SER A 608 27.41 12.96 -11.04
CA SER A 608 28.22 12.62 -12.22
C SER A 608 28.52 13.83 -13.09
#